data_AF-A0A520BPY1-F1
#
_entry.id   AF-A0A520BPY1-F1
#
_cell.length_a   1.000
_cell.length_b   1.000
_cell.length_c   1.000
_cell.angle_alpha   90.00
_cell.angle_beta   90.00
_cell.angle_gamma   90.00
#
_symmetry.space_group_name_H-M   'P 1'
#
loop_
_entity.id
_entity.type
_entity.pdbx_description
1 polymer ?
#
loop_
_entity_poly.entity_id
_entity_poly.type
_entity_poly.pdbx_seq_one_letter_code
_entity_poly.pdbx_strand_id
1 'polypeptide(L)'
;MKQILYLLFLLLSSFASGQNNFTIDTLPNKKVVIKKENGKVLKNAVFDSIVYNAHFTVGYSKHKINIYNNRLKKLSLSNVRAVYLGDFHDAQILQNNKVRKINTRGRDYKIGDGPLFIEHYGPSDAYFPFEITHNTRGFVMQSTEMLILERSFDANEPILLKDTDNVEEFILYTNTNTDVYGNTFVLQIPSDYYVACRMKNGKYNIYSIYNFLPANTRYLKLIDTENLPNDLDAVTGIKGFPKSMFKVERDGLVTYFPISKSVKYKSIETFEGNFARFELPNGKRGWLDIDGNEYLDD
;
A
#
# COMPACT_ATOMS: atom_id res chain seq x y z
N MET A 1 10.99 -5.46 22.15
CA MET A 1 11.76 -6.49 21.40
C MET A 1 11.46 -6.53 19.89
N LYS A 2 10.25 -6.24 19.40
CA LYS A 2 9.93 -6.27 17.94
C LYS A 2 10.57 -5.15 17.10
N GLN A 3 10.92 -4.00 17.68
CA GLN A 3 11.57 -2.90 16.95
C GLN A 3 13.05 -3.17 16.58
N ILE A 4 13.71 -4.11 17.25
CA ILE A 4 15.14 -4.42 17.00
C ILE A 4 15.31 -5.34 15.78
N LEU A 5 14.28 -6.13 15.43
CA LEU A 5 14.35 -7.06 14.30
C LEU A 5 14.14 -6.36 12.94
N TYR A 6 13.36 -5.27 12.89
CA TYR A 6 13.17 -4.46 11.69
C TYR A 6 14.43 -3.65 11.33
N LEU A 7 15.18 -3.19 12.34
CA LEU A 7 16.46 -2.51 12.15
C LEU A 7 17.55 -3.44 11.62
N LEU A 8 17.53 -4.72 12.00
CA LEU A 8 18.53 -5.71 11.55
C LEU A 8 18.35 -6.10 10.08
N PHE A 9 17.12 -6.03 9.54
CA PHE A 9 16.84 -6.42 8.15
C PHE A 9 17.21 -5.33 7.14
N LEU A 10 17.09 -4.04 7.51
CA LEU A 10 17.62 -2.91 6.73
C LEU A 10 19.14 -2.96 6.55
N LEU A 11 19.86 -3.67 7.44
CA LEU A 11 21.31 -3.85 7.38
C LEU A 11 21.76 -5.02 6.49
N LEU A 12 20.86 -5.95 6.12
CA LEU A 12 21.21 -7.14 5.32
C LEU A 12 20.88 -6.99 3.83
N SER A 13 19.85 -6.22 3.47
CA SER A 13 19.56 -5.88 2.06
C SER A 13 20.58 -4.92 1.44
N SER A 14 21.35 -4.20 2.27
CA SER A 14 22.44 -3.31 1.82
C SER A 14 23.69 -4.02 1.29
N PHE A 15 23.78 -5.36 1.37
CA PHE A 15 24.97 -6.09 0.94
C PHE A 15 24.97 -6.55 -0.54
N ALA A 16 23.83 -6.51 -1.25
CA ALA A 16 23.73 -7.01 -2.63
C ALA A 16 23.36 -5.96 -3.69
N SER A 17 22.82 -4.80 -3.30
CA SER A 17 22.57 -3.67 -4.21
C SER A 17 23.66 -2.62 -4.01
N GLY A 18 24.33 -2.18 -5.08
CA GLY A 18 25.47 -1.26 -5.04
C GLY A 18 25.42 -0.26 -3.88
N GLN A 19 26.46 -0.29 -3.03
CA GLN A 19 26.57 0.58 -1.87
C GLN A 19 26.28 2.01 -2.31
N ASN A 20 25.30 2.64 -1.66
CA ASN A 20 25.10 4.06 -1.85
C ASN A 20 26.36 4.77 -1.35
N ASN A 21 27.05 5.50 -2.24
CA ASN A 21 28.28 6.24 -1.93
C ASN A 21 28.03 7.48 -1.05
N PHE A 22 27.05 7.43 -0.13
CA PHE A 22 26.65 8.52 0.74
C PHE A 22 26.10 8.02 2.07
N THR A 23 26.25 8.84 3.12
CA THR A 23 25.60 8.66 4.42
C THR A 23 24.54 9.74 4.65
N ILE A 24 23.59 9.44 5.52
CA ILE A 24 22.60 10.41 6.00
C ILE A 24 22.88 10.67 7.47
N ASP A 25 23.12 11.93 7.82
CA ASP A 25 23.41 12.34 9.18
C ASP A 25 22.26 13.18 9.74
N THR A 26 21.91 12.94 11.00
CA THR A 26 20.93 13.75 11.74
C THR A 26 21.64 14.87 12.47
N LEU A 27 21.21 16.11 12.26
CA LEU A 27 21.69 17.31 12.92
C LEU A 27 21.02 17.50 14.30
N PRO A 28 21.60 18.32 15.21
CA PRO A 28 21.02 18.57 16.54
C PRO A 28 19.58 19.08 16.54
N ASN A 29 19.15 19.75 15.46
CA ASN A 29 17.77 20.24 15.30
C ASN A 29 16.83 19.23 14.62
N LYS A 30 17.20 17.93 14.60
CA LYS A 30 16.47 16.83 13.97
C LYS A 30 16.35 16.90 12.44
N LYS A 31 16.97 17.88 11.80
CA LYS A 31 17.09 17.91 10.34
C LYS A 31 18.14 16.90 9.87
N VAL A 32 18.09 16.53 8.60
CA VAL A 32 19.01 15.55 8.01
C VAL A 32 19.82 16.15 6.87
N VAL A 33 21.04 15.65 6.69
CA VAL A 33 21.95 16.04 5.60
C VAL A 33 22.49 14.82 4.88
N ILE A 34 22.78 14.98 3.59
CA ILE A 34 23.44 13.96 2.78
C ILE A 34 24.95 14.25 2.78
N LYS A 35 25.78 13.29 3.20
CA LYS A 35 27.23 13.35 3.12
C LYS A 35 27.74 12.36 2.09
N LYS A 36 28.69 12.79 1.26
CA LYS A 36 29.42 11.86 0.38
C LYS A 36 30.35 10.97 1.21
N GLU A 37 30.86 9.89 0.64
CA GLU A 37 31.88 9.00 1.25
C GLU A 37 33.05 9.75 1.90
N ASN A 38 33.51 10.85 1.30
CA ASN A 38 34.59 11.67 1.85
C ASN A 38 34.17 12.58 3.03
N GLY A 39 32.99 12.35 3.62
CA GLY A 39 32.41 13.13 4.71
C GLY A 39 31.89 14.52 4.32
N LYS A 40 32.07 14.95 3.06
CA LYS A 40 31.63 16.27 2.62
C LYS A 40 30.11 16.32 2.49
N VAL A 41 29.50 17.23 3.25
CA VAL A 41 28.07 17.53 3.15
C VAL A 41 27.75 18.06 1.75
N LEU A 42 26.70 17.52 1.14
CA LEU A 42 26.15 18.04 -0.11
C LEU A 42 25.69 19.48 0.13
N LYS A 43 26.31 20.45 -0.56
CA LYS A 43 26.08 21.88 -0.33
C LYS A 43 24.58 22.22 -0.39
N ASN A 44 24.09 22.94 0.61
CA ASN A 44 22.69 23.41 0.74
C ASN A 44 21.63 22.29 0.79
N ALA A 45 21.99 21.11 1.29
CA ALA A 45 21.12 19.93 1.36
C ALA A 45 20.74 19.61 2.81
N VAL A 46 20.02 20.51 3.47
CA VAL A 46 19.45 20.29 4.81
C VAL A 46 17.94 20.08 4.67
N PHE A 47 17.44 18.94 5.16
CA PHE A 47 16.07 18.49 4.96
C PHE A 47 15.38 18.16 6.29
N ASP A 48 14.05 18.15 6.29
CA ASP A 48 13.26 17.65 7.41
C ASP A 48 13.20 16.11 7.37
N SER A 49 13.19 15.52 6.17
CA SER A 49 13.32 14.07 5.97
C SER A 49 13.97 13.73 4.62
N ILE A 50 14.50 12.51 4.50
CA ILE A 50 15.03 11.95 3.25
C ILE A 50 14.46 10.54 3.06
N VAL A 51 14.07 10.24 1.82
CA VAL A 51 13.84 8.86 1.36
C VAL A 51 14.73 8.58 0.16
N TYR A 52 15.16 7.33 -0.02
CA TYR A 52 16.06 6.97 -1.11
C TYR A 52 15.90 5.51 -1.51
N ASN A 53 16.31 5.21 -2.74
CA ASN A 53 16.56 3.86 -3.25
C ASN A 53 17.90 3.86 -4.02
N ALA A 54 18.19 2.82 -4.80
CA ALA A 54 19.44 2.71 -5.57
C ALA A 54 19.59 3.76 -6.70
N HIS A 55 18.53 4.50 -7.04
CA HIS A 55 18.46 5.34 -8.24
C HIS A 55 18.18 6.82 -7.93
N PHE A 56 17.46 7.09 -6.85
CA PHE A 56 17.03 8.41 -6.46
C PHE A 56 17.25 8.64 -4.97
N THR A 57 17.49 9.90 -4.63
CA THR A 57 17.43 10.42 -3.27
C THR A 57 16.48 11.60 -3.27
N VAL A 58 15.49 11.60 -2.38
CA VAL A 58 14.47 12.65 -2.28
C VAL A 58 14.58 13.29 -0.91
N GLY A 59 14.87 14.58 -0.89
CA GLY A 59 14.89 15.38 0.33
C GLY A 59 13.66 16.27 0.42
N TYR A 60 12.97 16.22 1.56
CA TYR A 60 11.79 17.03 1.87
C TYR A 60 12.17 18.18 2.81
N SER A 61 11.76 19.41 2.47
CA SER A 61 11.93 20.59 3.32
C SER A 61 10.64 21.41 3.30
N LYS A 62 9.84 21.40 4.37
CA LYS A 62 8.53 22.07 4.59
C LYS A 62 7.56 22.19 3.39
N HIS A 63 7.95 22.86 2.32
CA HIS A 63 7.18 23.08 1.08
C HIS A 63 7.96 22.79 -0.21
N LYS A 64 9.10 22.10 -0.12
CA LYS A 64 10.00 21.85 -1.24
C LYS A 64 10.49 20.42 -1.24
N ILE A 65 10.39 19.79 -2.41
CA ILE A 65 10.93 18.47 -2.68
C ILE A 65 12.11 18.65 -3.62
N ASN A 66 13.29 18.16 -3.19
CA ASN A 66 14.48 18.11 -4.02
C ASN A 66 14.78 16.65 -4.36
N ILE A 67 14.76 16.32 -5.65
CA ILE A 67 15.10 14.98 -6.15
C ILE A 67 16.52 15.01 -6.70
N TYR A 68 17.30 14.00 -6.33
CA TYR A 68 18.66 13.75 -6.80
C TYR A 68 18.70 12.37 -7.43
N ASN A 69 19.57 12.17 -8.42
CA ASN A 69 19.86 10.83 -8.92
C ASN A 69 20.93 10.12 -8.07
N ASN A 70 21.28 8.89 -8.43
CA ASN A 70 22.30 8.06 -7.77
C ASN A 70 23.72 8.67 -7.75
N ARG A 71 24.00 9.73 -8.53
CA ARG A 71 25.25 10.50 -8.47
C ARG A 71 25.12 11.76 -7.60
N LEU A 72 24.04 11.87 -6.83
CA LEU A 72 23.64 13.05 -6.06
C LEU A 72 23.56 14.33 -6.90
N LYS A 73 23.31 14.21 -8.21
CA LYS A 73 23.02 15.37 -9.06
C LYS A 73 21.55 15.73 -8.90
N LYS A 74 21.28 16.96 -8.45
CA LYS A 74 19.92 17.48 -8.32
C LYS A 74 19.25 17.54 -9.70
N LEU A 75 18.02 17.04 -9.78
CA LEU A 75 17.18 17.13 -10.97
C LEU A 75 16.52 18.51 -11.06
N SER A 76 16.49 19.07 -12.27
CA SER A 76 15.88 20.39 -12.54
C SER A 76 14.37 20.29 -12.69
N LEU A 77 13.68 19.93 -11.60
CA LEU A 77 12.22 19.81 -11.53
C LEU A 77 11.65 20.97 -10.70
N SER A 78 10.49 21.47 -11.11
CA SER A 78 9.74 22.54 -10.42
C SER A 78 8.36 22.05 -10.02
N ASN A 79 7.81 22.61 -8.94
CA ASN A 79 6.44 22.34 -8.47
C ASN A 79 6.12 20.84 -8.28
N VAL A 80 7.10 20.09 -7.79
CA VAL A 80 6.89 18.69 -7.37
C VAL A 80 6.24 18.71 -5.99
N ARG A 81 5.11 18.00 -5.88
CA ARG A 81 4.27 17.96 -4.67
C ARG A 81 4.33 16.63 -3.94
N ALA A 82 4.61 15.54 -4.66
CA ALA A 82 4.78 14.20 -4.13
C ALA A 82 5.70 13.36 -5.03
N VAL A 83 6.37 12.37 -4.45
CA VAL A 83 7.30 11.48 -5.14
C VAL A 83 7.19 10.07 -4.56
N TYR A 84 6.98 9.08 -5.43
CA TYR A 84 7.10 7.66 -5.14
C TYR A 84 8.28 7.10 -5.91
N LEU A 85 9.21 6.46 -5.21
CA LEU A 85 10.36 5.83 -5.82
C LEU A 85 9.93 4.45 -6.32
N GLY A 86 10.07 4.21 -7.63
CA GLY A 86 9.85 2.87 -8.19
C GLY A 86 11.01 1.94 -7.86
N ASP A 87 10.79 0.65 -8.02
CA ASP A 87 11.85 -0.35 -7.86
C ASP A 87 12.83 -0.33 -9.03
N PHE A 88 12.37 0.16 -10.17
CA PHE A 88 13.15 0.31 -11.39
C PHE A 88 13.69 1.73 -11.49
N HIS A 89 14.49 2.03 -12.51
CA HIS A 89 15.15 3.34 -12.71
C HIS A 89 14.19 4.53 -12.97
N ASP A 90 12.94 4.44 -12.48
CA ASP A 90 11.90 5.43 -12.50
C ASP A 90 11.50 5.93 -11.09
N ALA A 91 10.88 7.10 -11.08
CA ALA A 91 10.13 7.60 -9.94
C ALA A 91 8.82 8.18 -10.47
N GLN A 92 7.71 7.92 -9.80
CA GLN A 92 6.45 8.58 -10.11
C GLN A 92 6.35 9.89 -9.32
N ILE A 93 6.04 10.98 -10.00
CA ILE A 93 5.93 12.31 -9.39
C ILE A 93 4.57 12.93 -9.67
N LEU A 94 4.07 13.69 -8.69
CA LEU A 94 2.99 14.66 -8.90
C LEU A 94 3.62 16.03 -9.13
N GLN A 95 3.56 16.52 -10.37
CA GLN A 95 4.19 17.77 -10.79
C GLN A 95 3.20 18.63 -11.58
N ASN A 96 3.01 19.90 -11.18
CA ASN A 96 2.06 20.80 -11.83
C ASN A 96 0.66 20.17 -11.99
N ASN A 97 0.17 19.51 -10.93
CA ASN A 97 -1.12 18.79 -10.88
C ASN A 97 -1.27 17.65 -11.91
N LYS A 98 -0.14 17.14 -12.42
CA LYS A 98 -0.09 15.98 -13.32
C LYS A 98 0.80 14.90 -12.73
N VAL A 99 0.33 13.66 -12.83
CA VAL A 99 1.11 12.48 -12.51
C VAL A 99 1.96 12.13 -13.73
N ARG A 100 3.23 11.80 -13.51
CA ARG A 100 4.11 11.24 -14.55
C ARG A 100 5.25 10.44 -13.94
N LYS A 101 5.84 9.54 -14.73
CA LYS A 101 7.06 8.82 -14.36
C LYS A 101 8.28 9.51 -14.93
N ILE A 102 9.35 9.63 -14.13
CA ILE A 102 10.62 10.22 -14.55
C ILE A 102 11.76 9.21 -14.45
N ASN A 103 12.73 9.29 -15.37
CA ASN A 103 13.99 8.55 -15.28
C ASN A 103 15.02 9.26 -14.38
N THR A 104 16.20 8.65 -14.20
CA THR A 104 17.34 9.21 -13.41
C THR A 104 17.91 10.53 -13.95
N ARG A 105 17.41 11.04 -15.08
CA ARG A 105 17.73 12.36 -15.65
C ARG A 105 16.60 13.38 -15.44
N GLY A 106 15.48 13.00 -14.82
CA GLY A 106 14.31 13.85 -14.59
C GLY A 106 13.44 14.09 -15.83
N ARG A 107 13.61 13.29 -16.89
CA ARG A 107 12.76 13.33 -18.10
C ARG A 107 11.69 12.24 -18.00
N ASP A 108 10.62 12.36 -18.76
CA ASP A 108 9.59 11.31 -18.83
C ASP A 108 10.23 9.96 -19.12
N TYR A 109 9.88 8.97 -18.30
CA TYR A 109 10.42 7.63 -18.41
C TYR A 109 9.95 6.96 -19.69
N LYS A 110 10.87 6.31 -20.38
CA LYS A 110 10.60 5.45 -21.54
C LYS A 110 11.18 4.07 -21.30
N ILE A 111 10.54 3.04 -21.87
CA ILE A 111 11.09 1.69 -21.91
C ILE A 111 12.50 1.77 -22.53
N GLY A 112 13.51 1.25 -21.83
CA GLY A 112 14.93 1.32 -22.21
C GLY A 112 15.74 2.44 -21.54
N ASP A 113 15.13 3.33 -20.74
CA ASP A 113 15.88 4.31 -19.94
C ASP A 113 16.66 3.66 -18.79
N GLY A 114 16.27 2.46 -18.36
CA GLY A 114 17.01 1.61 -17.43
C GLY A 114 17.73 0.46 -18.15
N PRO A 115 18.75 -0.16 -17.53
CA PRO A 115 19.23 -1.48 -17.94
C PRO A 115 18.05 -2.43 -18.19
N LEU A 116 18.14 -3.16 -19.30
CA LEU A 116 17.24 -4.27 -19.63
C LEU A 116 17.51 -5.40 -18.63
N PHE A 117 17.10 -5.23 -17.38
CA PHE A 117 16.95 -6.37 -16.51
C PHE A 117 15.74 -7.12 -17.03
N ILE A 118 15.99 -8.30 -17.59
CA ILE A 118 14.94 -9.32 -17.75
C ILE A 118 14.38 -9.49 -16.35
N GLU A 119 13.10 -9.16 -16.19
CA GLU A 119 12.34 -9.34 -14.96
C GLU A 119 12.35 -10.83 -14.59
N HIS A 120 13.44 -11.31 -14.00
CA HIS A 120 13.41 -12.50 -13.15
C HIS A 120 12.87 -12.07 -11.79
N TYR A 121 11.68 -11.46 -11.80
CA TYR A 121 10.73 -11.70 -10.74
C TYR A 121 10.29 -13.15 -10.94
N GLY A 122 11.14 -14.08 -10.48
CA GLY A 122 10.63 -15.40 -10.14
C GLY A 122 9.45 -15.18 -9.20
N PRO A 123 8.33 -15.91 -9.36
CA PRO A 123 7.19 -15.79 -8.46
C PRO A 123 7.63 -16.26 -7.07
N SER A 124 8.20 -15.35 -6.28
CA SER A 124 8.44 -15.56 -4.86
C SER A 124 7.23 -15.16 -4.03
N ASP A 125 6.20 -14.60 -4.66
CA ASP A 125 4.88 -14.48 -4.05
C ASP A 125 4.26 -15.87 -4.03
N ALA A 126 4.35 -16.55 -2.89
CA ALA A 126 3.50 -17.71 -2.66
C ALA A 126 2.06 -17.19 -2.58
N TYR A 127 1.26 -17.58 -3.56
CA TYR A 127 -0.13 -17.21 -3.67
C TYR A 127 -0.99 -18.27 -2.99
N PHE A 128 -1.74 -17.88 -1.96
CA PHE A 128 -2.63 -18.77 -1.24
C PHE A 128 -4.07 -18.53 -1.69
N PRO A 129 -4.59 -19.35 -2.63
CA PRO A 129 -5.97 -19.25 -3.01
C PRO A 129 -6.86 -19.67 -1.83
N PHE A 130 -7.92 -18.93 -1.60
CA PHE A 130 -8.99 -19.38 -0.72
C PHE A 130 -10.35 -18.97 -1.28
N GLU A 131 -11.36 -19.69 -0.84
CA GLU A 131 -12.74 -19.48 -1.22
C GLU A 131 -13.61 -19.41 0.03
N ILE A 132 -14.58 -18.51 0.03
CA ILE A 132 -15.66 -18.49 1.00
C ILE A 132 -16.93 -18.99 0.30
N THR A 133 -17.50 -20.09 0.78
CA THR A 133 -18.75 -20.66 0.26
C THR A 133 -19.81 -20.74 1.36
N HIS A 134 -21.08 -20.78 0.98
CA HIS A 134 -22.19 -20.97 1.91
C HIS A 134 -22.78 -22.37 1.75
N ASN A 135 -22.86 -23.13 2.84
CA ASN A 135 -23.44 -24.47 2.87
C ASN A 135 -24.47 -24.63 4.01
N THR A 136 -24.95 -25.85 4.25
CA THR A 136 -25.96 -26.13 5.28
C THR A 136 -25.53 -25.80 6.71
N ARG A 137 -24.22 -25.66 6.97
CA ARG A 137 -23.66 -25.27 8.27
C ARG A 137 -23.43 -23.77 8.40
N GLY A 138 -23.57 -23.00 7.31
CA GLY A 138 -23.24 -21.58 7.24
C GLY A 138 -22.11 -21.30 6.26
N PHE A 139 -21.41 -20.17 6.45
CA PHE A 139 -20.26 -19.82 5.62
C PHE A 139 -19.01 -20.60 6.03
N VAL A 140 -18.32 -21.17 5.06
CA VAL A 140 -17.06 -21.88 5.26
C VAL A 140 -15.97 -21.26 4.40
N MET A 141 -14.78 -21.15 4.96
CA MET A 141 -13.58 -20.74 4.25
C MET A 141 -12.73 -21.99 3.97
N GLN A 142 -12.34 -22.20 2.72
CA GLN A 142 -11.48 -23.31 2.30
C GLN A 142 -10.26 -22.77 1.56
N SER A 143 -9.10 -23.38 1.79
CA SER A 143 -7.88 -23.07 1.06
C SER A 143 -7.08 -24.34 0.82
N THR A 144 -6.47 -24.45 -0.36
CA THR A 144 -5.67 -25.62 -0.74
C THR A 144 -4.27 -25.61 -0.12
N GLU A 145 -3.77 -24.46 0.34
CA GLU A 145 -2.35 -24.30 0.72
C GLU A 145 -2.11 -23.35 1.93
N MET A 146 -3.17 -22.93 2.62
CA MET A 146 -3.04 -21.90 3.67
C MET A 146 -2.63 -22.50 5.01
N LEU A 147 -1.46 -22.10 5.52
CA LEU A 147 -1.25 -22.09 6.96
C LEU A 147 -1.90 -20.82 7.52
N ILE A 148 -2.86 -20.98 8.42
CA ILE A 148 -3.33 -19.87 9.25
C ILE A 148 -2.64 -20.05 10.60
N LEU A 149 -1.50 -19.38 10.77
CA LEU A 149 -0.83 -19.06 12.04
C LEU A 149 -0.96 -20.09 13.17
N GLU A 150 0.14 -20.79 13.50
CA GLU A 150 0.30 -21.69 14.65
C GLU A 150 -0.65 -22.91 14.69
N ARG A 151 -1.63 -22.99 13.79
CA ARG A 151 -2.37 -24.21 13.45
C ARG A 151 -2.14 -24.55 11.98
N SER A 152 -1.62 -25.74 11.74
CA SER A 152 -1.88 -26.42 10.47
C SER A 152 -3.39 -26.72 10.46
N PHE A 153 -4.16 -25.87 9.81
CA PHE A 153 -5.46 -26.33 9.34
C PHE A 153 -5.18 -27.41 8.32
N ASP A 154 -5.89 -28.53 8.40
CA ASP A 154 -5.87 -29.48 7.31
C ASP A 154 -6.40 -28.72 6.09
N ALA A 155 -5.61 -28.63 5.02
CA ALA A 155 -6.00 -27.97 3.78
C ALA A 155 -7.31 -28.55 3.20
N ASN A 156 -7.72 -29.74 3.65
CA ASN A 156 -8.94 -30.39 3.25
C ASN A 156 -10.14 -30.12 4.19
N GLU A 157 -9.96 -29.47 5.33
CA GLU A 157 -11.05 -29.18 6.27
C GLU A 157 -11.53 -27.72 6.14
N PRO A 158 -12.78 -27.49 5.66
CA PRO A 158 -13.35 -26.15 5.61
C PRO A 158 -13.49 -25.55 7.01
N ILE A 159 -13.08 -24.30 7.15
CA ILE A 159 -13.17 -23.54 8.40
C ILE A 159 -14.54 -22.88 8.46
N LEU A 160 -15.38 -23.31 9.41
CA LEU A 160 -16.66 -22.66 9.66
C LEU A 160 -16.46 -21.25 10.21
N LEU A 161 -16.98 -20.26 9.50
CA LEU A 161 -16.98 -18.86 9.91
C LEU A 161 -18.06 -18.63 10.97
N LYS A 162 -17.75 -17.80 11.96
CA LYS A 162 -18.65 -17.44 13.07
C LYS A 162 -19.31 -16.10 12.84
N ASP A 163 -20.36 -15.80 13.60
CA ASP A 163 -21.01 -14.48 13.64
C ASP A 163 -21.50 -13.98 12.27
N THR A 164 -21.91 -14.92 11.41
CA THR A 164 -22.36 -14.65 10.03
C THR A 164 -23.88 -14.57 9.88
N ASP A 165 -24.66 -14.58 10.97
CA ASP A 165 -26.13 -14.68 10.91
C ASP A 165 -26.80 -13.55 10.12
N ASN A 166 -26.17 -12.37 10.08
CA ASN A 166 -26.66 -11.20 9.34
C ASN A 166 -25.98 -11.00 7.98
N VAL A 167 -25.01 -11.84 7.63
CA VAL A 167 -24.29 -11.77 6.36
C VAL A 167 -25.07 -12.54 5.29
N GLU A 168 -25.31 -11.89 4.16
CA GLU A 168 -25.91 -12.47 2.96
C GLU A 168 -24.83 -12.97 1.99
N GLU A 169 -23.72 -12.24 1.86
CA GLU A 169 -22.64 -12.53 0.91
C GLU A 169 -21.30 -11.98 1.40
N PHE A 170 -20.20 -12.69 1.09
CA PHE A 170 -18.83 -12.19 1.24
C PHE A 170 -18.29 -11.74 -0.11
N ILE A 171 -17.67 -10.56 -0.13
CA ILE A 171 -17.04 -9.94 -1.29
C ILE A 171 -15.56 -9.74 -0.97
N LEU A 172 -14.71 -10.43 -1.72
CA LEU A 172 -13.25 -10.31 -1.62
C LEU A 172 -12.74 -9.22 -2.57
N TYR A 173 -11.46 -8.83 -2.50
CA TYR A 173 -10.99 -7.68 -3.31
C TYR A 173 -10.99 -7.96 -4.81
N THR A 174 -11.05 -9.24 -5.20
CA THR A 174 -11.26 -9.72 -6.57
C THR A 174 -12.68 -9.49 -7.12
N ASN A 175 -13.62 -9.01 -6.30
CA ASN A 175 -15.06 -8.97 -6.57
C ASN A 175 -15.67 -10.35 -6.81
N THR A 176 -15.07 -11.37 -6.22
CA THR A 176 -15.53 -12.75 -6.27
C THR A 176 -15.55 -13.33 -4.85
N ASN A 177 -16.13 -14.52 -4.69
CA ASN A 177 -16.05 -15.30 -3.46
C ASN A 177 -14.72 -16.09 -3.34
N THR A 178 -13.88 -16.02 -4.38
CA THR A 178 -12.54 -16.58 -4.47
C THR A 178 -11.49 -15.47 -4.50
N ASP A 179 -10.38 -15.66 -3.80
CA ASP A 179 -9.27 -14.72 -3.84
C ASP A 179 -7.94 -15.44 -3.72
N VAL A 180 -6.87 -14.78 -4.14
CA VAL A 180 -5.52 -15.31 -4.24
C VAL A 180 -4.56 -14.33 -3.59
N TYR A 181 -4.13 -14.62 -2.36
CA TYR A 181 -3.27 -13.71 -1.61
C TYR A 181 -1.79 -14.06 -1.76
N GLY A 182 -0.96 -13.12 -2.23
CA GLY A 182 0.50 -13.29 -2.33
C GLY A 182 1.23 -12.86 -1.05
N ASN A 183 1.97 -13.77 -0.42
CA ASN A 183 2.95 -13.42 0.63
C ASN A 183 4.33 -13.97 0.27
N THR A 184 5.35 -13.12 0.36
CA THR A 184 6.71 -13.47 -0.08
C THR A 184 7.47 -14.37 0.89
N PHE A 185 7.14 -14.40 2.19
CA PHE A 185 7.98 -15.12 3.16
C PHE A 185 7.27 -15.76 4.36
N VAL A 186 5.97 -15.55 4.54
CA VAL A 186 5.23 -16.18 5.64
C VAL A 186 3.89 -16.68 5.10
N LEU A 187 3.61 -17.99 5.28
CA LEU A 187 2.29 -18.60 5.09
C LEU A 187 1.32 -18.03 6.13
N GLN A 188 0.92 -16.78 5.94
CA GLN A 188 0.09 -16.03 6.89
C GLN A 188 -0.72 -15.00 6.11
N ILE A 189 -2.04 -15.01 6.33
CA ILE A 189 -2.93 -13.91 5.97
C ILE A 189 -2.40 -12.63 6.68
N PRO A 190 -2.28 -11.49 6.00
CA PRO A 190 -1.87 -10.25 6.64
C PRO A 190 -2.84 -9.86 7.75
N SER A 191 -2.32 -9.21 8.79
CA SER A 191 -3.17 -8.64 9.85
C SER A 191 -4.19 -7.62 9.34
N ASP A 192 -3.98 -7.06 8.15
CA ASP A 192 -4.84 -6.09 7.46
C ASP A 192 -5.64 -6.71 6.30
N TYR A 193 -5.93 -8.03 6.32
CA TYR A 193 -6.82 -8.62 5.32
C TYR A 193 -8.29 -8.30 5.63
N TYR A 194 -8.87 -7.46 4.78
CA TYR A 194 -10.26 -7.03 4.86
C TYR A 194 -11.15 -7.78 3.88
N VAL A 195 -12.38 -8.01 4.29
CA VAL A 195 -13.47 -8.53 3.46
C VAL A 195 -14.66 -7.60 3.55
N ALA A 196 -15.39 -7.47 2.46
CA ALA A 196 -16.68 -6.80 2.46
C ALA A 196 -17.79 -7.84 2.63
N CYS A 197 -18.83 -7.50 3.36
CA CYS A 197 -19.98 -8.34 3.60
C CYS A 197 -21.23 -7.59 3.16
N ARG A 198 -22.00 -8.16 2.23
CA ARG A 198 -23.38 -7.74 2.01
C ARG A 198 -24.21 -8.27 3.15
N MET A 199 -24.95 -7.39 3.80
CA MET A 199 -25.78 -7.70 4.95
C MET A 199 -27.23 -7.95 4.48
N LYS A 200 -28.01 -8.72 5.24
CA LYS A 200 -29.42 -9.03 4.91
C LYS A 200 -30.34 -7.81 4.77
N ASN A 201 -29.94 -6.65 5.29
CA ASN A 201 -30.64 -5.38 5.11
C ASN A 201 -30.30 -4.67 3.78
N GLY A 202 -29.47 -5.29 2.92
CA GLY A 202 -29.04 -4.75 1.63
C GLY A 202 -27.84 -3.80 1.70
N LYS A 203 -27.32 -3.48 2.89
CA LYS A 203 -26.15 -2.61 3.09
C LYS A 203 -24.87 -3.42 3.15
N TYR A 204 -23.73 -2.75 3.09
CA TYR A 204 -22.42 -3.38 3.15
C TYR A 204 -21.63 -2.96 4.39
N ASN A 205 -20.89 -3.91 4.95
CA ASN A 205 -19.94 -3.68 6.02
C ASN A 205 -18.55 -4.19 5.59
N ILE A 206 -17.48 -3.54 6.05
CA ILE A 206 -16.12 -4.04 5.93
C ILE A 206 -15.71 -4.64 7.27
N TYR A 207 -15.13 -5.83 7.22
CA TYR A 207 -14.60 -6.53 8.38
C TYR A 207 -13.17 -6.97 8.12
N SER A 208 -12.41 -7.20 9.18
CA SER A 208 -11.25 -8.07 9.03
C SER A 208 -11.73 -9.52 8.94
N ILE A 209 -11.12 -10.33 8.08
CA ILE A 209 -11.49 -11.75 7.96
C ILE A 209 -11.37 -12.47 9.32
N TYR A 210 -10.45 -12.00 10.16
CA TYR A 210 -10.24 -12.56 11.49
C TYR A 210 -11.47 -12.44 12.39
N ASN A 211 -12.34 -11.44 12.21
CA ASN A 211 -13.58 -11.31 12.98
C ASN A 211 -14.48 -12.54 12.86
N PHE A 212 -14.38 -13.28 11.76
CA PHE A 212 -15.19 -14.46 11.50
C PHE A 212 -14.47 -15.77 11.85
N LEU A 213 -13.18 -15.73 12.18
CA LEU A 213 -12.41 -16.92 12.52
C LEU A 213 -12.65 -17.35 13.98
N PRO A 214 -12.65 -18.66 14.29
CA PRO A 214 -12.82 -19.14 15.67
C PRO A 214 -11.80 -18.55 16.67
N ALA A 215 -12.29 -18.11 17.84
CA ALA A 215 -11.63 -17.32 18.90
C ALA A 215 -10.26 -17.75 19.48
N ASN A 216 -9.61 -18.80 18.98
CA ASN A 216 -8.26 -19.19 19.41
C ASN A 216 -7.13 -18.46 18.67
N THR A 217 -7.45 -17.46 17.85
CA THR A 217 -6.46 -16.64 17.16
C THR A 217 -5.99 -15.51 18.09
N ARG A 218 -4.82 -15.69 18.74
CA ARG A 218 -4.18 -14.68 19.61
C ARG A 218 -4.00 -13.29 18.96
N TYR A 219 -4.15 -13.20 17.64
CA TYR A 219 -3.98 -12.00 16.83
C TYR A 219 -5.21 -11.11 16.72
N LEU A 220 -6.40 -11.54 17.18
CA LEU A 220 -7.61 -10.68 17.20
C LEU A 220 -7.40 -9.36 17.95
N LYS A 221 -6.52 -9.36 18.96
CA LYS A 221 -6.20 -8.16 19.76
C LYS A 221 -5.37 -7.10 19.02
N LEU A 222 -4.80 -7.42 17.85
CA LEU A 222 -3.89 -6.53 17.13
C LEU A 222 -4.56 -5.78 15.98
N ILE A 223 -5.82 -6.12 15.66
CA ILE A 223 -6.52 -5.55 14.52
C ILE A 223 -7.49 -4.49 15.05
N ASP A 224 -7.30 -3.24 14.63
CA ASP A 224 -8.25 -2.16 14.87
C ASP A 224 -9.56 -2.48 14.13
N THR A 225 -10.48 -3.09 14.86
CA THR A 225 -11.82 -3.44 14.39
C THR A 225 -12.84 -2.37 14.77
N GLU A 226 -12.47 -1.41 15.60
CA GLU A 226 -13.40 -0.45 16.22
C GLU A 226 -13.85 0.66 15.26
N ASN A 227 -13.23 0.77 14.08
CA ASN A 227 -13.51 1.87 13.15
C ASN A 227 -13.62 1.40 11.69
N LEU A 228 -14.06 0.16 11.46
CA LEU A 228 -14.27 -0.34 10.11
C LEU A 228 -15.56 0.24 9.50
N PRO A 229 -15.56 0.59 8.21
CA PRO A 229 -16.74 1.09 7.53
C PRO A 229 -17.92 0.13 7.64
N ASN A 230 -19.09 0.63 8.03
CA ASN A 230 -20.35 -0.09 8.09
C ASN A 230 -21.46 0.70 7.41
N ASP A 231 -22.63 0.10 7.22
CA ASP A 231 -23.81 0.75 6.63
C ASP A 231 -23.47 1.50 5.31
N LEU A 232 -22.71 0.84 4.46
CA LEU A 232 -22.31 1.34 3.15
C LEU A 232 -23.39 1.02 2.11
N ASP A 233 -23.54 1.90 1.13
CA ASP A 233 -24.48 1.73 0.02
C ASP A 233 -23.94 0.79 -1.05
N ALA A 234 -22.63 0.86 -1.30
CA ALA A 234 -21.96 0.00 -2.26
C ALA A 234 -20.49 -0.24 -1.86
N VAL A 235 -19.98 -1.40 -2.29
CA VAL A 235 -18.57 -1.77 -2.16
C VAL A 235 -18.09 -2.43 -3.44
N THR A 236 -16.88 -2.10 -3.88
CA THR A 236 -16.21 -2.72 -5.03
C THR A 236 -14.74 -2.96 -4.70
N GLY A 237 -14.30 -4.21 -4.74
CA GLY A 237 -12.91 -4.60 -4.63
C GLY A 237 -12.06 -4.06 -5.79
N ILE A 238 -10.82 -3.67 -5.48
CA ILE A 238 -9.89 -3.08 -6.45
C ILE A 238 -8.71 -4.02 -6.64
N LYS A 239 -8.55 -4.49 -7.89
CA LYS A 239 -7.46 -5.39 -8.29
C LYS A 239 -6.15 -4.62 -8.52
N GLY A 240 -5.03 -5.33 -8.44
CA GLY A 240 -3.71 -4.80 -8.81
C GLY A 240 -2.96 -4.06 -7.70
N PHE A 241 -3.42 -4.17 -6.45
CA PHE A 241 -2.73 -3.61 -5.29
C PHE A 241 -2.28 -4.73 -4.34
N PRO A 242 -1.14 -4.57 -3.64
CA PRO A 242 -0.62 -5.58 -2.72
C PRO A 242 -1.47 -5.75 -1.46
N LYS A 243 -2.49 -4.89 -1.24
CA LYS A 243 -3.39 -4.93 -0.10
C LYS A 243 -4.84 -4.99 -0.55
N SER A 244 -5.69 -5.66 0.23
CA SER A 244 -7.14 -5.67 0.04
C SER A 244 -7.68 -4.24 0.08
N MET A 245 -7.96 -3.68 -1.09
CA MET A 245 -8.49 -2.33 -1.23
C MET A 245 -9.90 -2.39 -1.79
N PHE A 246 -10.77 -1.56 -1.25
CA PHE A 246 -12.16 -1.43 -1.67
C PHE A 246 -12.46 0.02 -2.00
N LYS A 247 -13.16 0.27 -3.11
CA LYS A 247 -13.92 1.49 -3.31
C LYS A 247 -15.24 1.32 -2.56
N VAL A 248 -15.53 2.24 -1.65
CA VAL A 248 -16.74 2.20 -0.82
C VAL A 248 -17.58 3.44 -1.06
N GLU A 249 -18.90 3.30 -0.97
CA GLU A 249 -19.88 4.37 -1.17
C GLU A 249 -20.81 4.50 0.04
N ARG A 250 -21.12 5.75 0.42
CA ARG A 250 -22.14 6.10 1.42
C ARG A 250 -22.73 7.47 1.09
N ASP A 251 -24.05 7.57 1.08
CA ASP A 251 -24.82 8.79 0.81
C ASP A 251 -24.42 9.46 -0.51
N GLY A 252 -24.10 8.66 -1.53
CA GLY A 252 -23.63 9.11 -2.85
C GLY A 252 -22.21 9.69 -2.87
N LEU A 253 -21.46 9.58 -1.77
CA LEU A 253 -20.04 9.91 -1.69
C LEU A 253 -19.21 8.63 -1.72
N VAL A 254 -17.97 8.73 -2.21
CA VAL A 254 -17.07 7.59 -2.39
C VAL A 254 -15.70 7.82 -1.74
N THR A 255 -14.97 6.74 -1.48
CA THR A 255 -13.55 6.74 -1.09
C THR A 255 -12.89 5.38 -1.36
N TYR A 256 -11.57 5.31 -1.19
CA TYR A 256 -10.82 4.05 -1.14
C TYR A 256 -10.49 3.68 0.30
N PHE A 257 -10.96 2.52 0.75
CA PHE A 257 -10.58 1.90 2.01
C PHE A 257 -9.47 0.85 1.75
N PRO A 258 -8.42 0.74 2.59
CA PRO A 258 -8.20 1.44 3.86
C PRO A 258 -7.46 2.79 3.74
N ILE A 259 -7.21 3.28 2.53
CA ILE A 259 -6.41 4.49 2.26
C ILE A 259 -6.98 5.73 2.97
N SER A 260 -8.30 5.92 2.89
CA SER A 260 -9.01 7.01 3.53
C SER A 260 -10.20 6.48 4.32
N LYS A 261 -10.23 6.77 5.63
CA LYS A 261 -11.29 6.31 6.54
C LYS A 261 -12.61 7.10 6.37
N SER A 262 -12.57 8.28 5.76
CA SER A 262 -13.75 9.14 5.57
C SER A 262 -14.28 9.03 4.14
N VAL A 263 -15.55 8.66 3.98
CA VAL A 263 -16.26 8.69 2.69
C VAL A 263 -16.66 10.12 2.38
N LYS A 264 -15.95 10.80 1.47
CA LYS A 264 -16.10 12.26 1.29
C LYS A 264 -15.95 12.79 -0.13
N TYR A 265 -15.50 11.97 -1.08
CA TYR A 265 -15.36 12.44 -2.46
C TYR A 265 -16.68 12.29 -3.18
N LYS A 266 -17.04 13.27 -4.00
CA LYS A 266 -18.16 13.14 -4.94
C LYS A 266 -17.83 12.14 -6.05
N SER A 267 -16.57 12.13 -6.48
CA SER A 267 -16.05 11.10 -7.38
C SER A 267 -14.56 10.85 -7.11
N ILE A 268 -14.13 9.61 -7.36
CA ILE A 268 -12.72 9.21 -7.33
C ILE A 268 -12.46 8.23 -8.48
N GLU A 269 -11.43 8.53 -9.26
CA GLU A 269 -10.96 7.73 -10.40
C GLU A 269 -10.07 6.58 -9.92
N THR A 270 -9.87 5.59 -10.79
CA THR A 270 -8.91 4.53 -10.56
C THR A 270 -7.50 5.11 -10.42
N PHE A 271 -6.70 4.50 -9.54
CA PHE A 271 -5.30 4.86 -9.36
C PHE A 271 -4.49 4.74 -10.67
N GLU A 272 -3.81 5.83 -11.02
CA GLU A 272 -2.70 5.88 -11.97
C GLU A 272 -1.40 5.66 -11.20
N GLY A 273 -1.00 4.39 -11.02
CA GLY A 273 0.10 4.04 -10.13
C GLY A 273 -0.24 4.36 -8.67
N ASN A 274 0.50 5.27 -8.04
CA ASN A 274 0.33 5.65 -6.63
C ASN A 274 -0.64 6.82 -6.39
N PHE A 275 -1.30 7.33 -7.42
CA PHE A 275 -2.21 8.48 -7.29
C PHE A 275 -3.58 8.23 -7.93
N ALA A 276 -4.65 8.64 -7.26
CA ALA A 276 -6.01 8.64 -7.79
C ALA A 276 -6.54 10.08 -7.84
N ARG A 277 -7.23 10.43 -8.93
CA ARG A 277 -7.84 11.75 -9.09
C ARG A 277 -9.18 11.80 -8.36
N PHE A 278 -9.47 12.87 -7.64
CA PHE A 278 -10.75 13.05 -6.95
C PHE A 278 -11.41 14.41 -7.21
N GLU A 279 -12.73 14.47 -7.01
CA GLU A 279 -13.55 15.69 -6.91
C GLU A 279 -14.31 15.70 -5.58
N LEU A 280 -14.24 16.82 -4.86
CA LEU A 280 -15.01 17.08 -3.64
C LEU A 280 -16.42 17.58 -3.97
N PRO A 281 -17.38 17.49 -3.03
CA PRO A 281 -18.75 17.98 -3.25
C PRO A 281 -18.85 19.45 -3.66
N ASN A 282 -17.88 20.28 -3.25
CA ASN A 282 -17.79 21.69 -3.62
C ASN A 282 -17.17 21.95 -5.00
N GLY A 283 -16.87 20.91 -5.77
CA GLY A 283 -16.27 20.99 -7.10
C GLY A 283 -14.74 21.12 -7.13
N LYS A 284 -14.08 21.26 -5.97
CA LYS A 284 -12.61 21.27 -5.89
C LYS A 284 -12.07 19.90 -6.27
N ARG A 285 -10.94 19.90 -6.99
CA ARG A 285 -10.29 18.66 -7.46
C ARG A 285 -8.90 18.54 -6.88
N GLY A 286 -8.43 17.30 -6.76
CA GLY A 286 -7.11 17.00 -6.24
C GLY A 286 -6.67 15.58 -6.55
N TRP A 287 -5.52 15.21 -6.00
CA TRP A 287 -4.97 13.86 -6.08
C TRP A 287 -4.91 13.26 -4.69
N LEU A 288 -5.37 12.02 -4.55
CA LEU A 288 -5.19 11.17 -3.37
C LEU A 288 -4.00 10.25 -3.67
N ASP A 289 -3.01 10.20 -2.79
CA ASP A 289 -1.95 9.21 -2.90
C ASP A 289 -2.28 7.90 -2.16
N ILE A 290 -1.49 6.85 -2.43
CA ILE A 290 -1.67 5.52 -1.85
C ILE A 290 -1.52 5.49 -0.32
N ASP A 291 -0.87 6.51 0.26
CA ASP A 291 -0.68 6.68 1.70
C ASP A 291 -1.80 7.50 2.35
N GLY A 292 -2.75 8.01 1.57
CA GLY A 292 -3.91 8.76 2.05
C GLY A 292 -3.72 10.28 2.12
N ASN A 293 -2.63 10.83 1.58
CA ASN A 293 -2.43 12.28 1.51
C ASN A 293 -3.20 12.88 0.33
N GLU A 294 -3.69 14.11 0.53
CA GLU A 294 -4.47 14.84 -0.46
C GLU A 294 -3.74 16.08 -0.99
N TYR A 295 -3.76 16.24 -2.31
CA TYR A 295 -3.12 17.33 -3.03
C TYR A 295 -4.15 18.05 -3.90
N LEU A 296 -4.80 19.09 -3.37
CA LEU A 296 -5.74 19.95 -4.11
C LEU A 296 -5.04 20.72 -5.22
N ASP A 297 -5.67 20.94 -6.36
CA ASP A 297 -5.04 21.62 -7.52
C ASP A 297 -4.67 23.09 -7.29
N ASP A 298 -5.37 23.75 -6.37
CA ASP A 298 -5.28 25.19 -6.09
C ASP A 298 -4.00 25.58 -5.31
#